data_AF-A0A497RN09-F1
#
_entry.id   AF-A0A497RN09-F1
#
_cell.length_a   1.000
_cell.length_b   1.000
_cell.length_c   1.000
_cell.angle_alpha   90.00
_cell.angle_beta   90.00
_cell.angle_gamma   90.00
#
_symmetry.space_group_name_H-M   'P 1'
#
loop_
_entity.id
_entity.type
_entity.pdbx_description
1 polymer ?
#
loop_
_entity_poly.entity_id
_entity_poly.type
_entity_poly.pdbx_seq_one_letter_code
_entity_poly.pdbx_strand_id
1 'polypeptide(L)'
;MMTFLPVVLKITDDNVVRKEVSIERFLIPISKITVSNPTKILIVALALIVFGAYAGTQVKLETDRMKYFPQDLPAIVRFKELERIVGGQNTFVVVLNFDELNAKTLKEIDDLSKYILEREDLVYDYDSLSSLIKRFAGKLPERELSLIISTRIPKLDRFYSDGLLAIYFKTNADTHDKRLKLWNELKSMFLGGGMVL
;
A
#
# COMPACT_ATOMS: atom_id res chain seq x y z
N MET A 1 51.24 6.93 34.88
CA MET A 1 49.82 6.98 35.32
C MET A 1 49.16 5.61 35.10
N MET A 2 49.65 4.55 35.78
CA MET A 2 49.11 3.17 35.73
C MET A 2 48.89 2.57 37.14
N THR A 3 49.07 3.35 38.20
CA THR A 3 48.96 2.91 39.60
C THR A 3 47.59 3.16 40.22
N PHE A 4 46.72 3.95 39.57
CA PHE A 4 45.42 4.32 40.13
C PHE A 4 44.35 3.24 39.95
N LEU A 5 44.38 2.50 38.83
CA LEU A 5 43.38 1.46 38.56
C LEU A 5 43.39 0.30 39.60
N PRO A 6 44.53 -0.30 39.98
CA PRO A 6 44.54 -1.38 40.97
C PRO A 6 44.13 -0.88 42.38
N VAL A 7 44.40 0.38 42.71
CA VAL A 7 44.03 0.96 44.02
C VAL A 7 42.53 1.20 44.12
N VAL A 8 41.90 1.72 43.07
CA VAL A 8 40.45 1.94 43.03
C VAL A 8 39.68 0.61 42.99
N LEU A 9 40.21 -0.39 42.28
CA LEU A 9 39.65 -1.76 42.30
C LEU A 9 39.70 -2.36 43.70
N LYS A 10 40.83 -2.27 44.41
CA LYS A 10 40.97 -2.83 45.76
C LYS A 10 40.02 -2.21 46.80
N ILE A 11 39.65 -0.95 46.62
CA ILE A 11 38.72 -0.24 47.52
C ILE A 11 37.24 -0.59 47.22
N THR A 12 36.94 -1.01 45.99
CA THR A 12 35.57 -1.38 45.56
C THR A 12 35.27 -2.87 45.74
N ASP A 13 36.30 -3.72 45.76
CA ASP A 13 36.22 -5.19 45.77
C ASP A 13 35.42 -5.75 46.96
N ASP A 14 35.53 -5.15 48.15
CA ASP A 14 34.87 -5.66 49.36
C ASP A 14 33.32 -5.60 49.32
N ASN A 15 32.73 -4.83 48.40
CA ASN A 15 31.28 -4.77 48.18
C ASN A 15 30.80 -5.54 46.94
N VAL A 16 31.69 -6.07 46.11
CA VAL A 16 31.33 -6.80 44.87
C VAL A 16 31.14 -8.30 45.14
N VAL A 17 31.82 -8.86 46.14
CA VAL A 17 31.82 -10.30 46.48
C VAL A 17 30.45 -10.84 46.95
N ARG A 18 29.50 -9.99 47.38
CA ARG A 18 28.17 -10.46 47.86
C ARG A 18 27.11 -10.67 46.78
N LYS A 19 27.32 -10.22 45.54
CA LYS A 19 26.31 -10.34 44.46
C LYS A 19 26.54 -11.54 43.54
N GLU A 20 27.69 -12.20 43.62
CA GLU A 20 28.06 -13.34 42.78
C GLU A 20 27.26 -14.61 43.10
N VAL A 21 27.01 -14.87 44.39
CA VAL A 21 26.37 -16.12 44.87
C VAL A 21 24.97 -16.35 44.28
N SER A 22 24.24 -15.31 43.88
CA SER A 22 22.87 -15.46 43.38
C SER A 22 22.81 -15.72 41.87
N ILE A 23 23.67 -15.12 41.05
CA ILE A 23 23.66 -15.28 39.58
C ILE A 23 24.41 -16.54 39.16
N GLU A 24 25.48 -16.89 39.88
CA GLU A 24 26.23 -18.12 39.68
C GLU A 24 25.37 -19.38 39.87
N ARG A 25 24.50 -19.37 40.89
CA ARG A 25 23.58 -20.50 41.15
C ARG A 25 22.61 -20.76 40.00
N PHE A 26 22.25 -19.74 39.22
CA PHE A 26 21.43 -19.89 38.02
C PHE A 26 22.25 -20.22 36.76
N LEU A 27 23.47 -19.70 36.65
CA LEU A 27 24.35 -19.93 35.51
C LEU A 27 24.96 -21.33 35.48
N ILE A 28 25.33 -21.88 36.64
CA ILE A 28 25.93 -23.23 36.75
C ILE A 28 25.05 -24.32 36.11
N PRO A 29 23.75 -24.44 36.42
CA PRO A 29 22.90 -25.47 35.79
C PRO A 29 22.70 -25.22 34.29
N ILE A 30 22.51 -23.96 33.87
CA ILE A 30 22.37 -23.60 32.44
C ILE A 30 23.64 -23.98 31.68
N SER A 31 24.81 -23.64 32.21
CA SER A 31 26.10 -23.96 31.61
C SER A 31 26.35 -25.46 31.55
N LYS A 32 25.97 -26.21 32.60
CA LYS A 32 26.10 -27.67 32.63
C LYS A 32 25.21 -28.34 31.58
N ILE A 33 23.99 -27.84 31.38
CA ILE A 33 23.08 -28.32 30.33
C ILE A 33 23.66 -28.01 28.95
N THR A 34 24.21 -26.80 28.76
CA THR A 34 24.86 -26.36 27.52
C THR A 34 26.01 -27.27 27.10
N VAL A 35 26.89 -27.60 28.03
CA VAL A 35 28.07 -28.43 27.76
C VAL A 35 27.71 -29.91 27.65
N SER A 36 26.71 -30.40 28.38
CA SER A 36 26.40 -31.83 28.42
C SER A 36 25.69 -32.36 27.17
N ASN A 37 24.97 -31.52 26.41
CA ASN A 37 24.18 -31.96 25.25
C ASN A 37 24.22 -30.93 24.09
N PRO A 38 25.40 -30.61 23.53
CA PRO A 38 25.52 -29.58 22.49
C PRO A 38 24.67 -29.88 21.25
N THR A 39 24.57 -31.15 20.82
CA THR A 39 23.78 -31.54 19.65
C THR A 39 22.28 -31.27 19.84
N LYS A 40 21.72 -31.54 21.03
CA LYS A 40 20.29 -31.29 21.28
C LYS A 40 19.98 -29.80 21.26
N ILE A 41 20.87 -28.99 21.82
CA ILE A 41 20.74 -27.53 21.83
C ILE A 41 20.84 -26.96 20.42
N LEU A 42 21.75 -27.50 19.61
CA LEU A 42 21.87 -27.12 18.21
C LEU A 42 20.58 -27.43 17.43
N ILE A 43 19.98 -28.60 17.66
CA ILE A 43 18.70 -28.98 17.04
C ILE A 43 17.58 -28.02 17.46
N VAL A 44 17.49 -27.69 18.76
CA VAL A 44 16.48 -26.74 19.26
C VAL A 44 16.70 -25.33 18.69
N ALA A 45 17.95 -24.86 18.66
CA ALA A 45 18.29 -23.57 18.08
C ALA A 45 17.95 -23.51 16.58
N LEU A 46 18.27 -24.57 15.83
CA LEU A 46 17.92 -24.68 14.42
C LEU A 46 16.40 -24.69 14.21
N ALA A 47 15.65 -25.43 15.05
CA ALA A 47 14.20 -25.43 15.01
C ALA A 47 13.62 -24.03 15.28
N LEU A 48 14.17 -23.29 16.26
CA LEU A 48 13.78 -21.90 16.54
C LEU A 48 14.10 -20.97 15.39
N ILE A 49 15.24 -21.14 14.71
CA ILE A 49 15.61 -20.34 13.54
C ILE A 49 14.63 -20.61 12.39
N VAL A 50 14.34 -21.87 12.07
CA VAL A 50 13.41 -22.24 11.01
C VAL A 50 11.99 -21.73 11.33
N PHE A 51 11.54 -21.90 12.57
CA PHE A 51 10.26 -21.41 13.01
C PHE A 51 10.19 -19.87 12.97
N GLY A 52 11.23 -19.18 13.44
CA GLY A 52 11.33 -17.73 13.39
C GLY A 52 11.36 -17.19 11.97
N ALA A 53 12.09 -17.85 11.07
CA ALA A 53 12.09 -17.52 9.64
C ALA A 53 10.70 -17.71 9.02
N TYR A 54 10.01 -18.81 9.35
CA TYR A 54 8.65 -19.07 8.88
C TYR A 54 7.61 -18.10 9.45
N ALA A 55 7.71 -17.75 10.73
CA ALA A 55 6.83 -16.73 11.34
C ALA A 55 7.11 -15.34 10.76
N GLY A 56 8.38 -15.04 10.46
CA GLY A 56 8.80 -13.77 9.86
C GLY A 56 8.16 -13.49 8.50
N THR A 57 7.92 -14.52 7.69
CA THR A 57 7.23 -14.34 6.39
C THR A 57 5.75 -14.01 6.52
N GLN A 58 5.14 -14.25 7.69
CA GLN A 58 3.72 -13.95 7.95
C GLN A 58 3.51 -12.52 8.47
N VAL A 59 4.58 -11.79 8.77
CA VAL A 59 4.50 -10.39 9.22
C VAL A 59 3.98 -9.54 8.06
N LYS A 60 2.72 -9.13 8.15
CA LYS A 60 2.11 -8.21 7.18
C LYS A 60 2.70 -6.81 7.36
N LEU A 61 3.17 -6.21 6.28
CA LEU A 61 3.58 -4.80 6.32
C LEU A 61 2.33 -3.92 6.49
N GLU A 62 2.27 -3.21 7.60
CA GLU A 62 1.25 -2.19 7.81
C GLU A 62 1.64 -0.92 7.05
N THR A 63 1.06 -0.79 5.85
CA THR A 63 1.31 0.34 4.94
C THR A 63 0.31 1.47 5.13
N ASP A 64 -0.76 1.24 5.88
CA ASP A 64 -1.73 2.27 6.20
C ASP A 64 -1.20 3.17 7.32
N ARG A 65 -0.75 4.38 6.93
CA ARG A 65 -0.25 5.38 7.87
C ARG A 65 -1.32 5.81 8.89
N MET A 66 -2.61 5.66 8.58
CA MET A 66 -3.71 6.05 9.47
C MET A 66 -3.84 5.12 10.69
N LYS A 67 -3.32 3.89 10.62
CA LYS A 67 -3.32 2.97 11.77
C LYS A 67 -2.33 3.31 12.86
N TYR A 68 -1.31 4.13 12.56
CA TYR A 68 -0.36 4.60 13.58
C TYR A 68 -0.94 5.72 14.45
N PHE A 69 -2.11 6.27 14.10
CA PHE A 69 -2.80 7.27 14.91
C PHE A 69 -3.85 6.63 15.83
N PRO A 70 -4.16 7.25 17.00
CA PRO A 70 -5.25 6.83 17.86
C PRO A 70 -6.59 6.86 17.11
N GLN A 71 -7.26 5.71 17.03
CA GLN A 71 -8.46 5.56 16.20
C GLN A 71 -9.70 6.28 16.79
N ASP A 72 -9.61 6.68 18.05
CA ASP A 72 -10.60 7.47 18.81
C ASP A 72 -10.43 8.98 18.63
N LEU A 73 -9.38 9.42 17.92
CA LEU A 73 -9.17 10.85 17.66
C LEU A 73 -10.37 11.42 16.90
N PRO A 74 -11.03 12.49 17.38
CA PRO A 74 -12.23 13.04 16.76
C PRO A 74 -12.03 13.40 15.28
N ALA A 75 -10.84 13.89 14.91
CA ALA A 75 -10.50 14.19 13.54
C ALA A 75 -10.53 12.94 12.62
N ILE A 76 -10.09 11.77 13.10
CA ILE A 76 -10.10 10.52 12.33
C ILE A 76 -11.52 9.97 12.21
N VAL A 77 -12.30 10.01 13.29
CA VAL A 77 -13.71 9.58 13.25
C VAL A 77 -14.50 10.43 12.26
N ARG A 78 -14.35 11.75 12.31
CA ARG A 78 -14.97 12.68 11.37
C ARG A 78 -14.50 12.47 9.94
N PHE A 79 -13.20 12.22 9.74
CA PHE A 79 -12.65 11.91 8.43
C PHE A 79 -13.25 10.63 7.86
N LYS A 80 -13.34 9.54 8.65
CA LYS A 80 -13.98 8.28 8.22
C LYS A 80 -15.48 8.41 7.97
N GLU A 81 -16.17 9.25 8.74
CA GLU A 81 -17.59 9.59 8.47
C GLU A 81 -17.74 10.31 7.13
N LEU A 82 -16.90 11.31 6.88
CA LEU A 82 -16.86 12.00 5.59
C LEU A 82 -16.51 11.03 4.46
N GLU A 83 -15.48 10.20 4.62
CA GLU A 83 -15.09 9.21 3.62
C GLU A 83 -16.23 8.22 3.30
N ARG A 84 -17.04 7.84 4.30
CA ARG A 84 -18.23 6.98 4.09
C ARG A 84 -19.34 7.68 3.29
N ILE A 85 -19.48 9.00 3.45
CA ILE A 85 -20.52 9.80 2.79
C ILE A 85 -20.08 10.22 1.37
N VAL A 86 -18.83 10.66 1.22
CA VAL A 86 -18.30 11.22 -0.02
C VAL A 86 -17.59 10.15 -0.88
N GLY A 87 -17.30 8.98 -0.32
CA GLY A 87 -16.48 7.94 -0.94
C GLY A 87 -14.98 8.12 -0.65
N GLY A 88 -14.23 7.01 -0.65
CA GLY A 88 -12.77 7.01 -0.48
C GLY A 88 -12.05 7.80 -1.57
N GLN A 89 -10.90 8.40 -1.25
CA GLN A 89 -10.09 9.17 -2.21
C GLN A 89 -9.24 8.29 -3.15
N ASN A 90 -9.34 6.97 -3.01
CA ASN A 90 -8.51 6.06 -3.79
C ASN A 90 -8.95 6.10 -5.25
N THR A 91 -7.98 6.45 -6.09
CA THR A 91 -8.17 6.60 -7.52
C THR A 91 -7.18 5.70 -8.24
N PHE A 92 -7.68 4.90 -9.17
CA PHE A 92 -6.88 4.11 -10.10
C PHE A 92 -6.91 4.80 -11.46
N VAL A 93 -5.75 5.10 -12.03
CA VAL A 93 -5.68 5.87 -13.29
C VAL A 93 -5.26 4.96 -14.42
N VAL A 94 -6.08 4.90 -15.47
CA VAL A 94 -5.73 4.26 -16.74
C VAL A 94 -5.36 5.36 -17.73
N VAL A 95 -4.18 5.25 -18.33
CA VAL A 95 -3.71 6.19 -19.35
C VAL A 95 -3.62 5.44 -20.68
N LEU A 96 -4.27 6.00 -21.70
CA LEU A 96 -4.40 5.42 -23.03
C LEU A 96 -3.73 6.34 -24.05
N ASN A 97 -3.01 5.75 -25.00
CA ASN A 97 -2.57 6.45 -26.18
C ASN A 97 -3.73 6.55 -27.17
N PHE A 98 -3.81 7.66 -27.90
CA PHE A 98 -4.74 7.82 -29.01
C PHE A 98 -4.07 8.65 -30.12
N ASP A 99 -4.47 8.39 -31.37
CA ASP A 99 -3.93 9.11 -32.53
C ASP A 99 -4.59 10.48 -32.69
N GLU A 100 -5.93 10.51 -32.71
CA GLU A 100 -6.72 11.73 -32.86
C GLU A 100 -7.86 11.79 -31.85
N LEU A 101 -8.10 12.98 -31.31
CA LEU A 101 -9.21 13.22 -30.40
C LEU A 101 -10.48 13.55 -31.21
N ASN A 102 -11.29 12.52 -31.48
CA ASN A 102 -12.53 12.64 -32.23
C ASN A 102 -13.71 11.96 -31.52
N ALA A 103 -14.91 12.01 -32.12
CA ALA A 103 -16.15 11.54 -31.50
C ALA A 103 -16.12 10.02 -31.26
N LYS A 104 -15.42 9.30 -32.13
CA LYS A 104 -15.18 7.87 -32.00
C LYS A 104 -14.29 7.59 -30.79
N THR A 105 -13.14 8.27 -30.65
CA THR A 105 -12.23 8.12 -29.51
C THR A 105 -12.93 8.39 -28.16
N LEU A 106 -13.76 9.44 -28.08
CA LEU A 106 -14.53 9.72 -26.86
C LEU A 106 -15.57 8.64 -26.54
N LYS A 107 -16.20 8.07 -27.56
CA LYS A 107 -17.15 6.97 -27.39
C LYS A 107 -16.44 5.71 -26.92
N GLU A 108 -15.30 5.36 -27.52
CA GLU A 108 -14.49 4.21 -27.11
C GLU A 108 -14.04 4.32 -25.66
N ILE A 109 -13.60 5.51 -25.23
CA ILE A 109 -13.25 5.76 -23.82
C ILE A 109 -14.45 5.66 -22.89
N ASP A 110 -15.60 6.19 -23.29
CA ASP A 110 -16.83 6.07 -22.50
C ASP A 110 -17.27 4.60 -22.35
N ASP A 111 -17.22 3.84 -23.44
CA ASP A 111 -17.60 2.43 -23.48
C ASP A 111 -16.63 1.59 -22.65
N LEU A 112 -15.32 1.82 -22.76
CA LEU A 112 -14.31 1.17 -21.91
C LEU A 112 -14.49 1.52 -20.43
N SER A 113 -14.76 2.79 -20.12
CA SER A 113 -14.97 3.23 -18.73
C SER A 113 -16.17 2.55 -18.09
N LYS A 114 -17.28 2.46 -18.82
CA LYS A 114 -18.48 1.73 -18.37
C LYS A 114 -18.22 0.24 -18.25
N TYR A 115 -17.53 -0.35 -19.21
CA TYR A 115 -17.19 -1.77 -19.19
C TYR A 115 -16.41 -2.13 -17.92
N ILE A 116 -15.40 -1.33 -17.55
CA ILE A 116 -14.63 -1.52 -16.32
C ILE A 116 -15.51 -1.32 -15.08
N LEU A 117 -16.33 -0.27 -15.04
CA LEU A 117 -17.25 -0.01 -13.93
C LEU A 117 -18.24 -1.18 -13.70
N GLU A 118 -18.74 -1.80 -14.76
CA GLU A 118 -19.69 -2.91 -14.70
C GLU A 118 -19.04 -4.25 -14.35
N ARG A 119 -17.74 -4.42 -14.65
CA ARG A 119 -16.99 -5.67 -14.45
C ARG A 119 -16.27 -5.74 -13.11
N GLU A 120 -15.80 -4.60 -12.60
CA GLU A 120 -14.91 -4.53 -11.46
C GLU A 120 -15.65 -4.06 -10.20
N ASP A 121 -15.99 -4.99 -9.30
CA ASP A 121 -16.72 -4.69 -8.05
C ASP A 121 -15.98 -3.69 -7.13
N LEU A 122 -14.66 -3.54 -7.32
CA LEU A 122 -13.83 -2.61 -6.56
C LEU A 122 -13.87 -1.17 -7.12
N VAL A 123 -14.43 -0.97 -8.31
CA VAL A 123 -14.61 0.32 -8.97
C VAL A 123 -16.07 0.73 -8.82
N TYR A 124 -16.33 1.91 -8.28
CA TYR A 124 -17.70 2.36 -8.00
C TYR A 124 -18.10 3.61 -8.79
N ASP A 125 -17.14 4.32 -9.38
CA ASP A 125 -17.39 5.49 -10.21
C ASP A 125 -16.16 5.76 -11.09
N TYR A 126 -16.30 6.60 -12.11
CA TYR A 126 -15.20 7.05 -12.95
C TYR A 126 -15.34 8.51 -13.36
N ASP A 127 -14.20 9.16 -13.58
CA ASP A 127 -14.09 10.46 -14.20
C ASP A 127 -13.17 10.36 -15.44
N SER A 128 -13.71 10.72 -16.59
CA SER A 128 -13.04 10.71 -17.89
C SER A 128 -13.37 11.98 -18.69
N LEU A 129 -12.62 12.23 -19.76
CA LEU A 129 -12.93 13.32 -20.70
C LEU A 129 -14.36 13.22 -21.26
N SER A 130 -14.80 12.01 -21.61
CA SER A 130 -16.16 11.77 -22.13
C SER A 130 -17.24 12.05 -21.08
N SER A 131 -16.99 11.67 -19.82
CA SER A 131 -17.90 11.98 -18.70
C SER A 131 -17.99 13.50 -18.46
N LEU A 132 -16.86 14.20 -18.53
CA LEU A 132 -16.79 15.65 -18.34
C LEU A 132 -17.59 16.36 -19.42
N ILE A 133 -17.40 15.98 -20.69
CA ILE A 133 -18.13 16.53 -21.82
C ILE A 133 -19.64 16.28 -21.67
N LYS A 134 -20.07 15.08 -21.25
CA LYS A 134 -21.49 14.82 -20.98
C LYS A 134 -22.05 15.68 -19.85
N ARG A 135 -21.30 15.91 -18.78
CA ARG A 135 -21.75 16.76 -17.66
C ARG A 135 -21.96 18.21 -18.10
N PHE A 136 -21.13 18.72 -19.01
CA PHE A 136 -21.21 20.10 -19.50
C PHE A 136 -22.16 20.28 -20.69
N ALA A 137 -22.12 19.39 -21.67
CA ALA A 137 -22.87 19.48 -22.93
C ALA A 137 -24.15 18.61 -22.95
N GLY A 138 -24.42 17.83 -21.90
CA GLY A 138 -25.56 16.92 -21.79
C GLY A 138 -25.40 15.60 -22.55
N LYS A 139 -24.65 15.58 -23.66
CA LYS A 139 -24.39 14.39 -24.49
C LYS A 139 -23.01 14.44 -25.14
N LEU A 140 -22.56 13.29 -25.65
CA LEU A 140 -21.33 13.24 -26.46
C LEU A 140 -21.58 13.88 -27.83
N PRO A 141 -20.68 14.75 -28.31
CA PRO A 141 -20.79 15.37 -29.62
C PRO A 141 -20.44 14.37 -30.74
N GLU A 142 -21.18 14.46 -31.85
CA GLU A 142 -20.99 13.58 -33.01
C GLU A 142 -19.97 14.11 -34.03
N ARG A 143 -19.74 15.44 -34.08
CA ARG A 143 -18.90 16.08 -35.12
C ARG A 143 -18.04 17.25 -34.62
N GLU A 144 -18.61 18.17 -33.84
CA GLU A 144 -17.98 19.45 -33.46
C GLU A 144 -17.23 19.35 -32.11
N LEU A 145 -16.11 18.62 -32.08
CA LEU A 145 -15.36 18.39 -30.84
C LEU A 145 -14.46 19.54 -30.41
N SER A 146 -13.78 20.15 -31.38
CA SER A 146 -12.86 21.27 -31.18
C SER A 146 -13.56 22.49 -30.56
N LEU A 147 -14.82 22.72 -30.92
CA LEU A 147 -15.62 23.84 -30.40
C LEU A 147 -16.00 23.63 -28.92
N ILE A 148 -16.34 22.40 -28.53
CA ILE A 148 -16.75 22.09 -27.15
C ILE A 148 -15.54 22.10 -26.20
N ILE A 149 -14.42 21.55 -26.66
CA ILE A 149 -13.17 21.49 -25.89
C ILE A 149 -12.60 22.90 -25.65
N SER A 150 -12.70 23.80 -26.65
CA SER A 150 -12.27 25.21 -26.51
C SER A 150 -13.21 26.06 -25.64
N THR A 151 -14.42 25.59 -25.35
CA THR A 151 -15.39 26.32 -24.52
C THR A 151 -15.13 26.08 -23.03
N ARG A 152 -14.04 26.65 -22.51
CA ARG A 152 -13.79 26.91 -21.07
C ARG A 152 -14.14 25.76 -20.09
N ILE A 153 -13.94 24.50 -20.49
CA ILE A 153 -14.20 23.34 -19.63
C ILE A 153 -13.12 23.31 -18.54
N PRO A 154 -13.48 23.47 -17.25
CA PRO A 154 -12.50 23.48 -16.18
C PRO A 154 -11.88 22.08 -16.02
N LYS A 155 -10.57 22.05 -15.75
CA LYS A 155 -9.78 20.82 -15.48
C LYS A 155 -9.61 19.88 -16.69
N LEU A 156 -9.77 20.37 -17.91
CA LEU A 156 -9.57 19.61 -19.14
C LEU A 156 -8.19 18.93 -19.21
N ASP A 157 -7.13 19.66 -18.85
CA ASP A 157 -5.74 19.21 -18.88
C ASP A 157 -5.47 17.99 -17.97
N ARG A 158 -6.36 17.68 -17.03
CA ARG A 158 -6.23 16.48 -16.18
C ARG A 158 -6.57 15.20 -16.93
N PHE A 159 -7.38 15.29 -17.99
CA PHE A 159 -7.88 14.13 -18.73
C PHE A 159 -7.19 13.94 -20.07
N TYR A 160 -6.51 14.95 -20.59
CA TYR A 160 -5.90 14.94 -21.92
C TYR A 160 -4.57 15.69 -21.92
N SER A 161 -3.54 15.09 -22.50
CA SER A 161 -2.25 15.73 -22.78
C SER A 161 -1.52 14.99 -23.89
N ASP A 162 -1.14 15.68 -24.98
CA ASP A 162 -0.21 15.19 -26.03
C ASP A 162 -0.34 13.69 -26.37
N GLY A 163 -1.46 13.29 -26.99
CA GLY A 163 -1.69 11.90 -27.40
C GLY A 163 -2.06 10.94 -26.26
N LEU A 164 -2.16 11.43 -25.01
CA LEU A 164 -2.59 10.66 -23.84
C LEU A 164 -3.97 11.08 -23.32
N LEU A 165 -4.81 10.08 -23.04
CA LEU A 165 -6.09 10.25 -22.37
C LEU A 165 -6.08 9.50 -21.04
N ALA A 166 -6.42 10.20 -19.96
CA ALA A 166 -6.48 9.65 -18.62
C ALA A 166 -7.94 9.41 -18.18
N ILE A 167 -8.18 8.23 -17.63
CA ILE A 167 -9.43 7.83 -17.00
C ILE A 167 -9.15 7.58 -15.52
N TYR A 168 -9.89 8.25 -14.65
CA TYR A 168 -9.76 8.16 -13.20
C TYR A 168 -10.88 7.31 -12.65
N PHE A 169 -10.59 6.08 -12.23
CA PHE A 169 -11.54 5.20 -11.59
C PHE A 169 -11.51 5.41 -10.08
N LYS A 170 -12.67 5.70 -9.48
CA LYS A 170 -12.81 5.78 -8.03
C LYS A 170 -13.02 4.37 -7.50
N THR A 171 -12.20 3.98 -6.52
CA THR A 171 -12.13 2.61 -6.05
C THR A 171 -12.19 2.51 -4.53
N ASN A 172 -12.77 1.42 -4.04
CA ASN A 172 -12.76 1.05 -2.62
C ASN A 172 -11.56 0.12 -2.27
N ALA A 173 -10.56 0.02 -3.15
CA ALA A 173 -9.31 -0.71 -2.93
C ALA A 173 -8.38 0.01 -1.92
N ASP A 174 -8.85 0.10 -0.68
CA ASP A 174 -8.20 0.73 0.47
C ASP A 174 -7.00 -0.08 1.00
N THR A 175 -7.01 -1.41 0.86
CA THR A 175 -5.91 -2.30 1.31
C THR A 175 -4.96 -2.70 0.18
N HIS A 176 -3.75 -3.12 0.55
CA HIS A 176 -2.76 -3.66 -0.40
C HIS A 176 -3.31 -4.85 -1.20
N ASP A 177 -3.97 -5.79 -0.52
CA ASP A 177 -4.52 -7.00 -1.15
C ASP A 177 -5.61 -6.65 -2.18
N LYS A 178 -6.51 -5.70 -1.85
CA LYS A 178 -7.54 -5.23 -2.80
C LYS A 178 -6.93 -4.49 -3.99
N ARG A 179 -5.88 -3.68 -3.77
CA ARG A 179 -5.16 -3.01 -4.87
C ARG A 179 -4.49 -4.01 -5.80
N LEU A 180 -3.87 -5.05 -5.24
CA LEU A 180 -3.21 -6.09 -6.02
C LEU A 180 -4.24 -6.92 -6.82
N LYS A 181 -5.39 -7.22 -6.21
CA LYS A 181 -6.51 -7.87 -6.89
C LYS A 181 -6.97 -7.05 -8.11
N LEU A 182 -7.32 -5.78 -7.90
CA LEU A 182 -7.75 -4.86 -8.96
C LEU A 182 -6.68 -4.73 -10.05
N TRP A 183 -5.40 -4.60 -9.67
CA TRP A 183 -4.29 -4.53 -10.63
C TRP A 183 -4.22 -5.79 -11.50
N ASN A 184 -4.35 -6.97 -10.90
CA ASN A 184 -4.28 -8.23 -11.64
C ASN A 184 -5.49 -8.43 -12.57
N GLU A 185 -6.69 -8.07 -12.11
CA GLU A 185 -7.93 -8.13 -12.91
C GLU A 185 -7.81 -7.20 -14.14
N LEU A 186 -7.47 -5.93 -13.93
CA LEU A 186 -7.26 -4.97 -15.03
C LEU A 186 -6.10 -5.38 -15.94
N LYS A 187 -4.96 -5.81 -15.38
CA LYS A 187 -3.83 -6.29 -16.18
C LYS A 187 -4.23 -7.47 -17.05
N SER A 188 -5.02 -8.40 -16.53
CA SER A 188 -5.50 -9.54 -17.30
C SER A 188 -6.48 -9.12 -18.40
N MET A 189 -7.30 -8.10 -18.16
CA MET A 189 -8.21 -7.53 -19.14
C MET A 189 -7.45 -6.90 -20.32
N PHE A 190 -6.43 -6.07 -20.02
CA PHE A 190 -5.65 -5.39 -21.05
C PHE A 190 -4.63 -6.30 -21.76
N LEU A 191 -4.04 -7.27 -21.08
CA LEU A 191 -2.99 -8.14 -21.67
C LEU A 191 -3.49 -9.52 -22.12
N GLY A 192 -4.58 -10.02 -21.56
CA GLY A 192 -5.12 -11.36 -21.84
C GLY A 192 -6.26 -11.36 -22.87
N GLY A 193 -6.89 -10.21 -23.12
CA GLY A 193 -8.07 -10.08 -23.94
C GLY A 193 -7.86 -9.32 -25.24
N GLY A 194 -6.89 -9.69 -26.09
CA GLY A 194 -6.84 -9.30 -27.52
C GLY A 194 -6.96 -7.81 -27.88
N MET A 195 -6.93 -6.89 -26.91
CA MET A 195 -6.88 -5.45 -27.12
C MET A 195 -5.41 -5.07 -27.20
N VAL A 196 -4.83 -5.42 -28.33
CA VAL A 196 -3.58 -4.81 -28.78
C VAL A 196 -3.92 -3.34 -28.99
N LEU A 197 -3.34 -2.49 -28.14
CA LEU A 197 -3.24 -1.04 -28.38
C LEU A 197 -2.63 -0.80 -29.76
#